data_AF-A0A945SI66-F1
#
_entry.id   AF-A0A945SI66-F1
#
_cell.length_a   1.000
_cell.length_b   1.000
_cell.length_c   1.000
_cell.angle_alpha   90.00
_cell.angle_beta   90.00
_cell.angle_gamma   90.00
#
_symmetry.space_group_name_H-M   'P 1'
#
loop_
_entity.id
_entity.type
_entity.pdbx_description
1 polymer ?
#
loop_
_entity_poly.entity_id
_entity_poly.type
_entity_poly.pdbx_seq_one_letter_code
_entity_poly.pdbx_strand_id
1 'polypeptide(L)'
;MFTDTQLMLLPGLRNKSGVALGALLALGLLAGCSSSGPAETPVSAESEAAAGETSVEEGEPADEARVDVPTGLEGRSFVEGIDDAEVLAWVEAGIAEMSQPPTSFLGLIWPIGQEVDEEPDPQLFDGDMFREHTQAMSDEDLQATVATFTTWQENLVCAEDKDERELADGAERVERWIVHGADVATAPDPCQKARSAVYAWPQGVEETTAKQVFFHEAYHGFSNYLINQCSQAEGKPEETYEGIRWFAEGTAEYFGKYMAAKIDGRDDYLQTILGNAYEDYRGSGETDFRNAYYQAAGVALMIERGSLEASKVKDGSYFHDCVYMETYHPDQPEPQYIANNFYHIEKVGGVYRFTDEAVAG
;
A
#
# COMPACT_ATOMS: atom_id res chain seq x y z
N MET A 1 8.32 5.72 1.27
CA MET A 1 7.61 4.96 0.20
C MET A 1 7.57 3.45 0.48
N PHE A 2 6.72 3.11 1.46
CA PHE A 2 6.15 1.81 1.86
C PHE A 2 6.98 0.53 1.66
N THR A 3 7.60 0.09 2.75
CA THR A 3 8.10 -1.27 3.00
C THR A 3 7.81 -1.65 4.43
N ASP A 4 6.52 -1.79 4.77
CA ASP A 4 6.16 -2.57 5.95
C ASP A 4 4.69 -3.01 5.81
N THR A 5 4.38 -3.67 4.69
CA THR A 5 3.23 -4.58 4.63
C THR A 5 3.63 -5.80 5.46
N GLN A 6 3.60 -5.66 6.78
CA GLN A 6 3.87 -6.76 7.68
C GLN A 6 2.76 -7.81 7.51
N LEU A 7 3.05 -8.79 6.65
CA LEU A 7 2.54 -10.15 6.68
C LEU A 7 1.03 -10.29 6.90
N MET A 8 0.26 -10.40 5.80
CA MET A 8 -0.84 -11.36 5.83
C MET A 8 -0.21 -12.75 5.96
N LEU A 9 -0.13 -13.27 7.19
CA LEU A 9 0.15 -14.68 7.46
C LEU A 9 -0.98 -15.50 6.84
N LEU A 10 -0.75 -16.03 5.63
CA LEU A 10 -1.52 -17.17 5.15
C LEU A 10 -1.33 -18.32 6.15
N PRO A 11 -2.41 -18.98 6.63
CA PRO A 11 -2.30 -20.03 7.64
C PRO A 11 -1.62 -21.28 7.05
N GLY A 12 -0.29 -21.34 7.16
CA GLY A 12 0.50 -22.55 7.01
C GLY A 12 0.28 -23.48 8.22
N LEU A 13 -0.01 -24.75 7.95
CA LEU A 13 -0.19 -25.82 8.94
C LEU A 13 0.97 -25.87 9.96
N ARG A 14 0.75 -25.30 11.16
CA ARG A 14 1.65 -25.43 12.31
C ARG A 14 1.83 -26.90 12.69
N ASN A 15 2.98 -27.48 12.34
CA ASN A 15 3.42 -28.74 12.92
C ASN A 15 4.12 -28.46 14.26
N LYS A 16 3.56 -29.02 15.34
CA LYS A 16 4.02 -28.82 16.71
C LYS A 16 5.40 -29.44 16.91
N SER A 17 6.38 -28.68 17.38
CA SER A 17 7.43 -29.13 18.31
C SER A 17 8.15 -27.93 18.90
N GLY A 18 7.93 -27.68 20.19
CA GLY A 18 8.58 -26.59 20.92
C GLY A 18 9.97 -26.95 21.41
N VAL A 19 10.85 -25.96 21.49
CA VAL A 19 11.93 -25.87 22.47
C VAL A 19 12.15 -24.38 22.78
N ALA A 20 12.16 -24.04 24.07
CA ALA A 20 12.41 -22.71 24.61
C ALA A 20 13.91 -22.48 24.88
N LEU A 21 14.37 -21.23 24.72
CA LEU A 21 15.47 -20.48 25.40
C LEU A 21 16.02 -19.45 24.39
N GLY A 22 16.34 -18.21 24.69
CA GLY A 22 16.44 -17.44 25.92
C GLY A 22 16.99 -16.05 25.56
N ALA A 23 16.56 -15.03 26.30
CA ALA A 23 16.90 -13.63 26.10
C ALA A 23 18.40 -13.31 26.25
N LEU A 24 18.87 -12.28 25.53
CA LEU A 24 20.07 -11.52 25.92
C LEU A 24 20.02 -10.08 25.38
N LEU A 25 19.92 -9.15 26.33
CA LEU A 25 20.18 -7.71 26.18
C LEU A 25 21.64 -7.45 25.81
N ALA A 26 21.89 -6.44 24.96
CA ALA A 26 23.12 -5.66 25.01
C ALA A 26 22.89 -4.20 24.58
N LEU A 27 23.02 -3.30 25.56
CA LEU A 27 23.26 -1.87 25.38
C LEU A 27 24.65 -1.65 24.74
N GLY A 28 24.75 -0.67 23.85
CA GLY A 28 26.03 -0.17 23.31
C GLY A 28 25.97 1.31 22.96
N LEU A 29 26.10 2.17 23.98
CA LEU A 29 26.58 3.56 23.82
C LEU A 29 28.06 3.52 23.44
N LEU A 30 28.50 4.34 22.47
CA LEU A 30 29.77 5.06 22.54
C LEU A 30 29.80 6.26 21.57
N ALA A 31 30.37 7.35 22.09
CA ALA A 31 30.47 8.68 21.51
C ALA A 31 31.66 8.87 20.56
N GLY A 32 31.66 9.96 19.78
CA GLY A 32 32.85 10.46 19.09
C GLY A 32 32.65 11.79 18.37
N CYS A 33 33.08 12.88 19.02
CA CYS A 33 33.10 14.27 18.54
C CYS A 33 34.06 14.49 17.33
N SER A 34 33.81 15.51 16.49
CA SER A 34 34.62 16.76 16.50
C SER A 34 34.18 17.79 15.45
N SER A 35 34.29 19.06 15.82
CA SER A 35 33.95 20.28 15.08
C SER A 35 35.14 20.90 14.31
N SER A 36 34.86 21.69 13.26
CA SER A 36 35.57 22.96 13.00
C SER A 36 34.88 23.79 11.92
N GLY A 37 34.53 25.04 12.26
CA GLY A 37 33.91 26.04 11.40
C GLY A 37 34.90 26.93 10.61
N PRO A 38 34.50 28.16 10.21
CA PRO A 38 34.60 28.64 8.83
C PRO A 38 35.65 29.76 8.62
N ALA A 39 35.86 30.19 7.37
CA ALA A 39 36.49 31.48 7.06
C ALA A 39 36.00 32.06 5.71
N GLU A 40 35.60 33.33 5.76
CA GLU A 40 35.12 34.18 4.67
C GLU A 40 36.25 34.88 3.88
N THR A 41 35.98 35.10 2.58
CA THR A 41 36.25 36.25 1.65
C THR A 41 37.60 37.03 1.63
N PRO A 42 37.94 37.70 0.51
CA PRO A 42 37.45 39.08 0.29
C PRO A 42 37.10 39.46 -1.17
N VAL A 43 36.45 40.62 -1.22
CA VAL A 43 35.84 41.42 -2.29
C VAL A 43 36.84 42.04 -3.28
N SER A 44 36.39 42.30 -4.52
CA SER A 44 36.73 43.53 -5.26
C SER A 44 35.61 43.86 -6.26
N ALA A 45 35.09 45.08 -6.13
CA ALA A 45 34.10 45.68 -7.02
C ALA A 45 34.80 46.65 -7.97
N GLU A 46 34.38 46.70 -9.24
CA GLU A 46 34.49 47.89 -10.08
C GLU A 46 33.41 47.85 -11.18
N SER A 47 32.84 49.03 -11.44
CA SER A 47 31.62 49.26 -12.20
C SER A 47 31.88 49.89 -13.57
N GLU A 48 30.94 49.64 -14.48
CA GLU A 48 30.53 50.44 -15.66
C GLU A 48 31.47 50.56 -16.87
N ALA A 49 31.05 49.93 -17.98
CA ALA A 49 30.95 50.59 -19.28
C ALA A 49 29.91 49.89 -20.16
N ALA A 50 28.91 50.64 -20.60
CA ALA A 50 27.89 50.22 -21.56
C ALA A 50 28.42 50.32 -23.00
N ALA A 51 28.13 49.32 -23.83
CA ALA A 51 27.98 49.46 -25.27
C ALA A 51 27.17 48.24 -25.76
N GLY A 52 26.03 48.52 -26.39
CA GLY A 52 25.01 47.52 -26.68
C GLY A 52 25.31 46.64 -27.88
N GLU A 53 24.64 45.48 -27.90
CA GLU A 53 24.47 44.65 -29.09
C GLU A 53 23.03 44.11 -29.12
N THR A 54 22.31 44.55 -30.15
CA THR A 54 21.35 43.80 -30.98
C THR A 54 20.68 42.57 -30.36
N SER A 55 19.38 42.71 -30.10
CA SER A 55 18.42 41.63 -29.91
C SER A 55 18.34 40.77 -31.19
N VAL A 56 18.83 39.54 -31.11
CA VAL A 56 18.41 38.46 -31.99
C VAL A 56 17.38 37.67 -31.18
N GLU A 57 16.11 37.77 -31.56
CA GLU A 57 15.10 36.81 -31.14
C GLU A 57 15.48 35.45 -31.74
N GLU A 58 16.24 34.65 -30.98
CA GLU A 58 16.20 33.21 -31.13
C GLU A 58 14.84 32.78 -30.59
N GLY A 59 13.97 32.34 -31.50
CA GLY A 59 12.71 31.73 -31.12
C GLY A 59 12.97 30.59 -30.15
N GLU A 60 12.43 30.72 -28.95
CA GLU A 60 12.28 29.59 -28.03
C GLU A 60 11.67 28.42 -28.82
N PRO A 61 12.23 27.21 -28.72
CA PRO A 61 11.54 26.06 -29.25
C PRO A 61 10.20 26.00 -28.53
N ALA A 62 9.12 25.88 -29.32
CA ALA A 62 7.78 25.73 -28.78
C ALA A 62 7.81 24.62 -27.74
N ASP A 63 7.44 24.98 -26.52
CA ASP A 63 7.11 24.08 -25.43
C ASP A 63 6.13 23.04 -26.00
N GLU A 64 6.63 21.84 -26.33
CA GLU A 64 5.78 20.74 -26.74
C GLU A 64 4.93 20.43 -25.52
N ALA A 65 3.68 20.89 -25.57
CA ALA A 65 2.72 20.79 -24.48
C ALA A 65 2.76 19.37 -23.93
N ARG A 66 3.24 19.22 -22.68
CA ARG A 66 3.11 17.99 -21.89
C ARG A 66 1.67 17.50 -22.04
N VAL A 67 1.48 16.38 -22.72
CA VAL A 67 0.15 15.78 -22.88
C VAL A 67 -0.08 14.92 -21.65
N ASP A 68 -1.23 15.17 -20.98
CA ASP A 68 -1.69 14.55 -19.74
C ASP A 68 -1.45 13.04 -19.62
N VAL A 69 -1.34 12.55 -18.37
CA VAL A 69 -1.47 11.14 -17.98
C VAL A 69 -2.50 10.41 -18.87
N PRO A 70 -2.11 9.35 -19.60
CA PRO A 70 -3.06 8.58 -20.41
C PRO A 70 -4.23 8.11 -19.55
N THR A 71 -5.45 8.53 -19.89
CA THR A 71 -6.66 8.04 -19.20
C THR A 71 -6.96 6.62 -19.67
N GLY A 72 -7.08 5.66 -18.75
CA GLY A 72 -7.34 4.27 -19.09
C GLY A 72 -7.26 3.34 -17.89
N LEU A 73 -8.07 2.28 -17.91
CA LEU A 73 -7.99 1.19 -16.94
C LEU A 73 -7.43 -0.02 -17.67
N GLU A 74 -6.44 -0.67 -17.07
CA GLU A 74 -5.80 -1.87 -17.60
C GLU A 74 -5.83 -2.97 -16.55
N GLY A 75 -6.13 -4.19 -17.00
CA GLY A 75 -5.99 -5.42 -16.23
C GLY A 75 -5.09 -6.38 -16.98
N ARG A 76 -4.09 -6.92 -16.28
CA ARG A 76 -3.08 -7.83 -16.85
C ARG A 76 -2.90 -9.03 -15.95
N SER A 77 -3.01 -10.22 -16.52
CA SER A 77 -2.86 -11.48 -15.80
C SER A 77 -1.85 -12.39 -16.49
N PHE A 78 -0.93 -12.91 -15.69
CA PHE A 78 -0.08 -14.04 -16.04
C PHE A 78 -0.44 -15.31 -15.25
N VAL A 79 -1.56 -15.28 -14.51
CA VAL A 79 -2.03 -16.39 -13.68
C VAL A 79 -2.89 -17.33 -14.52
N GLU A 80 -2.60 -18.63 -14.48
CA GLU A 80 -3.39 -19.63 -15.19
C GLU A 80 -4.86 -19.61 -14.73
N GLY A 81 -5.79 -19.50 -15.68
CA GLY A 81 -7.23 -19.52 -15.42
C GLY A 81 -7.87 -18.16 -15.17
N ILE A 82 -7.08 -17.09 -15.01
CA ILE A 82 -7.56 -15.71 -14.90
C ILE A 82 -7.02 -14.92 -16.10
N ASP A 83 -7.90 -14.35 -16.93
CA ASP A 83 -7.48 -13.58 -18.10
C ASP A 83 -7.43 -12.06 -17.83
N ASP A 84 -6.82 -11.31 -18.76
CA ASP A 84 -6.72 -9.84 -18.70
C ASP A 84 -8.09 -9.16 -18.53
N ALA A 85 -9.14 -9.71 -19.16
CA ALA A 85 -10.48 -9.14 -19.11
C ALA A 85 -11.11 -9.31 -17.72
N GLU A 86 -10.81 -10.43 -17.04
CA GLU A 86 -11.23 -10.66 -15.67
C GLU A 86 -10.55 -9.71 -14.69
N VAL A 87 -9.23 -9.52 -14.78
CA VAL A 87 -8.51 -8.54 -13.93
C VAL A 87 -9.00 -7.13 -14.22
N LEU A 88 -9.25 -6.78 -15.48
CA LEU A 88 -9.82 -5.49 -15.85
C LEU A 88 -11.20 -5.30 -15.22
N ALA A 89 -12.04 -6.34 -15.22
CA ALA A 89 -13.34 -6.29 -14.56
C ALA A 89 -13.20 -6.09 -13.04
N TRP A 90 -12.16 -6.63 -12.40
CA TRP A 90 -11.86 -6.34 -10.99
C TRP A 90 -11.50 -4.87 -10.79
N VAL A 91 -10.59 -4.33 -11.60
CA VAL A 91 -10.21 -2.90 -11.56
C VAL A 91 -11.45 -2.01 -11.74
N GLU A 92 -12.24 -2.24 -12.78
CA GLU A 92 -13.45 -1.47 -13.07
C GLU A 92 -14.46 -1.54 -11.92
N ALA A 93 -14.64 -2.73 -11.32
CA ALA A 93 -15.55 -2.91 -10.20
C ALA A 93 -15.10 -2.15 -8.95
N GLY A 94 -13.78 -2.12 -8.67
CA GLY A 94 -13.21 -1.34 -7.58
C GLY A 94 -13.36 0.16 -7.81
N ILE A 95 -12.94 0.64 -8.99
CA ILE A 95 -13.07 2.05 -9.41
C ILE A 95 -14.53 2.53 -9.34
N ALA A 96 -15.50 1.69 -9.69
CA ALA A 96 -16.92 2.03 -9.66
C ALA A 96 -17.48 2.28 -8.24
N GLU A 97 -16.82 1.78 -7.18
CA GLU A 97 -17.19 2.11 -5.81
C GLU A 97 -16.67 3.48 -5.37
N MET A 98 -15.55 3.94 -5.97
CA MET A 98 -14.83 5.11 -5.50
C MET A 98 -15.53 6.42 -5.89
N SER A 99 -15.56 7.38 -4.98
CA SER A 99 -16.14 8.71 -5.25
C SER A 99 -15.23 9.62 -6.06
N GLN A 100 -13.91 9.45 -5.96
CA GLN A 100 -12.90 10.20 -6.73
C GLN A 100 -11.73 9.27 -7.15
N PRO A 101 -11.96 8.31 -8.05
CA PRO A 101 -10.92 7.37 -8.47
C PRO A 101 -9.81 8.05 -9.29
N PRO A 102 -8.62 7.40 -9.39
CA PRO A 102 -7.60 7.79 -10.35
C PRO A 102 -8.14 7.64 -11.79
N THR A 103 -7.61 8.45 -12.71
CA THR A 103 -8.02 8.42 -14.13
C THR A 103 -7.26 7.39 -14.95
N SER A 104 -6.15 6.88 -14.40
CA SER A 104 -5.34 5.81 -14.98
C SER A 104 -5.02 4.78 -13.91
N PHE A 105 -5.27 3.50 -14.20
CA PHE A 105 -5.01 2.41 -13.25
C PHE A 105 -4.57 1.13 -13.92
N LEU A 106 -3.47 0.53 -13.43
CA LEU A 106 -3.03 -0.81 -13.82
C LEU A 106 -3.28 -1.81 -12.69
N GLY A 107 -4.10 -2.82 -12.92
CA GLY A 107 -4.12 -4.05 -12.13
C GLY A 107 -3.21 -5.09 -12.78
N LEU A 108 -2.19 -5.57 -12.08
CA LEU A 108 -1.24 -6.56 -12.59
C LEU A 108 -1.12 -7.73 -11.60
N ILE A 109 -1.37 -8.95 -12.07
CA ILE A 109 -1.20 -10.17 -11.29
C ILE A 109 -0.31 -11.18 -12.01
N TRP A 110 0.52 -11.89 -11.27
CA TRP A 110 1.37 -12.97 -11.79
C TRP A 110 1.57 -14.08 -10.76
N PRO A 111 1.79 -15.34 -11.15
CA PRO A 111 1.97 -16.43 -10.20
C PRO A 111 3.40 -16.49 -9.67
N ILE A 112 3.55 -16.81 -8.39
CA ILE A 112 4.80 -17.23 -7.76
C ILE A 112 4.65 -18.59 -7.09
N GLY A 113 5.77 -19.29 -6.91
CA GLY A 113 5.78 -20.65 -6.38
C GLY A 113 5.81 -20.69 -4.85
N GLN A 114 6.58 -21.62 -4.30
CA GLN A 114 6.68 -21.85 -2.86
C GLN A 114 7.69 -20.90 -2.22
N GLU A 115 7.43 -20.51 -0.98
CA GLU A 115 8.35 -19.75 -0.14
C GLU A 115 9.69 -20.52 -0.02
N VAL A 116 10.80 -19.82 -0.24
CA VAL A 116 12.16 -20.39 -0.30
C VAL A 116 12.86 -20.31 1.06
N ASP A 117 12.61 -19.24 1.83
CA ASP A 117 13.28 -18.96 3.11
C ASP A 117 12.30 -18.42 4.16
N GLU A 118 12.47 -18.84 5.42
CA GLU A 118 11.77 -18.28 6.58
C GLU A 118 12.44 -16.98 7.08
N GLU A 119 13.69 -16.72 6.72
CA GLU A 119 14.44 -15.48 7.01
C GLU A 119 14.78 -14.75 5.69
N PRO A 120 13.96 -13.79 5.22
CA PRO A 120 14.21 -13.11 3.96
C PRO A 120 15.55 -12.36 3.99
N ASP A 121 16.36 -12.46 2.93
CA ASP A 121 17.52 -11.59 2.75
C ASP A 121 17.01 -10.19 2.36
N PRO A 122 17.06 -9.19 3.25
CA PRO A 122 16.54 -7.86 2.96
C PRO A 122 17.30 -7.20 1.80
N GLN A 123 18.51 -7.67 1.45
CA GLN A 123 19.26 -7.10 0.32
C GLN A 123 18.78 -7.61 -1.03
N LEU A 124 18.07 -8.75 -1.08
CA LEU A 124 17.57 -9.30 -2.35
C LEU A 124 16.60 -8.33 -3.04
N PHE A 125 15.81 -7.62 -2.24
CA PHE A 125 14.82 -6.64 -2.69
C PHE A 125 15.16 -5.20 -2.27
N ASP A 126 16.45 -4.88 -2.12
CA ASP A 126 16.95 -3.52 -1.82
C ASP A 126 16.35 -2.88 -0.55
N GLY A 127 16.14 -3.68 0.49
CA GLY A 127 15.56 -3.27 1.77
C GLY A 127 14.05 -3.45 1.84
N ASP A 128 13.39 -3.87 0.76
CA ASP A 128 11.98 -4.21 0.78
C ASP A 128 11.74 -5.51 1.54
N MET A 129 10.81 -5.49 2.50
CA MET A 129 10.56 -6.58 3.44
C MET A 129 9.67 -7.70 2.84
N PHE A 130 9.90 -8.06 1.58
CA PHE A 130 9.23 -9.17 0.91
C PHE A 130 9.99 -10.49 1.16
N ARG A 131 9.25 -11.60 1.15
CA ARG A 131 9.79 -12.95 1.21
C ARG A 131 10.05 -13.50 -0.18
N GLU A 132 11.10 -14.28 -0.29
CA GLU A 132 11.50 -14.93 -1.53
C GLU A 132 10.66 -16.19 -1.79
N HIS A 133 10.12 -16.30 -3.00
CA HIS A 133 9.45 -17.48 -3.51
C HIS A 133 10.14 -18.00 -4.78
N THR A 134 9.97 -19.29 -5.05
CA THR A 134 10.45 -19.87 -6.32
C THR A 134 9.70 -19.29 -7.50
N GLN A 135 10.37 -19.13 -8.64
CA GLN A 135 9.71 -18.70 -9.87
C GLN A 135 8.68 -19.74 -10.37
N ALA A 136 7.47 -19.27 -10.70
CA ALA A 136 6.40 -20.12 -11.25
C ALA A 136 6.07 -19.84 -12.73
N MET A 137 6.56 -18.73 -13.29
CA MET A 137 6.38 -18.38 -14.70
C MET A 137 7.49 -18.96 -15.59
N SER A 138 7.21 -19.07 -16.89
CA SER A 138 8.27 -19.28 -17.89
C SER A 138 9.17 -18.05 -18.01
N ASP A 139 10.36 -18.19 -18.60
CA ASP A 139 11.26 -17.05 -18.86
C ASP A 139 10.60 -16.00 -19.78
N GLU A 140 9.72 -16.44 -20.69
CA GLU A 140 8.97 -15.57 -21.59
C GLU A 140 7.90 -14.77 -20.84
N ASP A 141 7.08 -15.44 -20.02
CA ASP A 141 6.05 -14.80 -19.21
C ASP A 141 6.67 -13.87 -18.15
N LEU A 142 7.82 -14.24 -17.59
CA LEU A 142 8.56 -13.39 -16.65
C LEU A 142 8.98 -12.07 -17.31
N GLN A 143 9.59 -12.14 -18.49
CA GLN A 143 9.98 -10.95 -19.25
C GLN A 143 8.76 -10.12 -19.68
N ALA A 144 7.67 -10.78 -20.07
CA ALA A 144 6.42 -10.10 -20.43
C ALA A 144 5.77 -9.39 -19.23
N THR A 145 5.85 -9.98 -18.03
CA THR A 145 5.34 -9.37 -16.79
C THR A 145 6.11 -8.11 -16.44
N VAL A 146 7.45 -8.18 -16.46
CA VAL A 146 8.32 -7.01 -16.26
C VAL A 146 8.01 -5.94 -17.31
N ALA A 147 8.02 -6.31 -18.58
CA ALA A 147 7.78 -5.37 -19.68
C ALA A 147 6.41 -4.68 -19.58
N THR A 148 5.39 -5.38 -19.07
CA THR A 148 4.05 -4.82 -18.86
C THR A 148 4.08 -3.65 -17.89
N PHE A 149 4.69 -3.82 -16.71
CA PHE A 149 4.76 -2.74 -15.72
C PHE A 149 5.68 -1.60 -16.19
N THR A 150 6.87 -1.92 -16.68
CA THR A 150 7.86 -0.92 -17.13
C THR A 150 7.30 -0.08 -18.27
N THR A 151 6.70 -0.72 -19.29
CA THR A 151 6.09 0.00 -20.41
C THR A 151 4.91 0.87 -19.95
N TRP A 152 4.08 0.38 -19.02
CA TRP A 152 2.99 1.18 -18.48
C TRP A 152 3.52 2.44 -17.78
N GLN A 153 4.51 2.30 -16.89
CA GLN A 153 5.07 3.41 -16.11
C GLN A 153 5.86 4.42 -16.97
N GLU A 154 6.67 3.95 -17.93
CA GLU A 154 7.44 4.81 -18.84
C GLU A 154 6.54 5.65 -19.77
N ASN A 155 5.33 5.20 -20.04
CA ASN A 155 4.35 5.95 -20.84
C ASN A 155 3.58 7.00 -20.02
N LEU A 156 3.85 7.13 -18.72
CA LEU A 156 3.19 8.12 -17.87
C LEU A 156 3.88 9.48 -17.99
N VAL A 157 3.08 10.52 -18.19
CA VAL A 157 3.50 11.91 -18.02
C VAL A 157 2.83 12.44 -16.76
N CYS A 158 3.52 12.37 -15.63
CA CYS A 158 3.03 12.90 -14.36
C CYS A 158 2.88 14.43 -14.46
N ALA A 159 1.80 14.97 -13.87
CA ALA A 159 1.62 16.42 -13.78
C ALA A 159 2.48 17.02 -12.65
N GLU A 160 2.87 16.18 -11.71
CA GLU A 160 3.80 16.42 -10.63
C GLU A 160 5.23 16.55 -11.19
N ASP A 161 6.11 17.33 -10.53
CA ASP A 161 7.52 17.51 -10.89
C ASP A 161 8.38 16.24 -10.65
N LYS A 162 7.81 15.04 -10.85
CA LYS A 162 8.59 13.81 -10.88
C LYS A 162 9.42 13.80 -12.15
N ASP A 163 10.73 13.62 -12.01
CA ASP A 163 11.60 13.49 -13.16
C ASP A 163 11.55 12.07 -13.75
N GLU A 164 12.02 11.93 -14.99
CA GLU A 164 12.07 10.64 -15.70
C GLU A 164 12.88 9.58 -14.94
N ARG A 165 13.84 10.01 -14.11
CA ARG A 165 14.69 9.11 -13.33
C ARG A 165 13.92 8.52 -12.16
N GLU A 166 13.10 9.29 -11.45
CA GLU A 166 12.24 8.76 -10.39
C GLU A 166 11.25 7.72 -10.92
N LEU A 167 10.73 7.91 -12.13
CA LEU A 167 9.90 6.93 -12.81
C LEU A 167 10.70 5.69 -13.24
N ALA A 168 11.93 5.85 -13.75
CA ALA A 168 12.79 4.70 -14.07
C ALA A 168 13.17 3.89 -12.83
N ASP A 169 13.61 4.55 -11.75
CA ASP A 169 14.00 3.92 -10.48
C ASP A 169 12.82 3.13 -9.88
N GLY A 170 11.60 3.66 -9.98
CA GLY A 170 10.39 2.95 -9.55
C GLY A 170 10.09 1.69 -10.38
N ALA A 171 10.30 1.73 -11.70
CA ALA A 171 10.09 0.58 -12.57
C ALA A 171 11.14 -0.51 -12.34
N GLU A 172 12.41 -0.13 -12.17
CA GLU A 172 13.50 -1.04 -11.81
C GLU A 172 13.26 -1.76 -10.47
N ARG A 173 12.65 -1.06 -9.50
CA ARG A 173 12.26 -1.66 -8.22
C ARG A 173 11.21 -2.77 -8.40
N VAL A 174 10.16 -2.52 -9.20
CA VAL A 174 9.13 -3.53 -9.48
C VAL A 174 9.68 -4.69 -10.32
N GLU A 175 10.53 -4.40 -11.30
CA GLU A 175 11.25 -5.43 -12.06
C GLU A 175 11.99 -6.40 -11.13
N ARG A 176 12.74 -5.87 -10.17
CA ARG A 176 13.50 -6.68 -9.21
C ARG A 176 12.60 -7.64 -8.44
N TRP A 177 11.44 -7.16 -7.99
CA TRP A 177 10.48 -8.01 -7.29
C TRP A 177 9.97 -9.16 -8.15
N ILE A 178 9.62 -8.87 -9.41
CA ILE A 178 9.12 -9.86 -10.36
C ILE A 178 10.20 -10.90 -10.68
N VAL A 179 11.43 -10.45 -10.98
CA VAL A 179 12.56 -11.30 -11.39
C VAL A 179 13.02 -12.23 -10.26
N HIS A 180 12.99 -11.75 -9.02
CA HIS A 180 13.45 -12.49 -7.85
C HIS A 180 12.33 -13.17 -7.06
N GLY A 181 11.11 -13.20 -7.60
CA GLY A 181 10.00 -13.96 -7.01
C GLY A 181 9.57 -13.46 -5.63
N ALA A 182 9.52 -12.14 -5.41
CA ALA A 182 8.99 -11.58 -4.17
C ALA A 182 7.49 -11.88 -3.99
N ASP A 183 7.04 -12.08 -2.74
CA ASP A 183 5.62 -12.18 -2.33
C ASP A 183 4.90 -10.82 -2.33
N VAL A 184 5.06 -10.05 -3.40
CA VAL A 184 4.53 -8.69 -3.51
C VAL A 184 3.01 -8.65 -3.44
N ALA A 185 2.50 -7.81 -2.55
CA ALA A 185 1.19 -7.20 -2.62
C ALA A 185 1.37 -5.73 -2.26
N THR A 186 1.27 -4.84 -3.26
CA THR A 186 1.42 -3.39 -3.02
C THR A 186 0.77 -2.55 -4.12
N ALA A 187 0.74 -1.24 -3.92
CA ALA A 187 0.09 -0.28 -4.81
C ALA A 187 1.05 0.84 -5.24
N PRO A 188 1.93 0.59 -6.23
CA PRO A 188 2.80 1.63 -6.76
C PRO A 188 1.99 2.83 -7.28
N ASP A 189 2.37 4.03 -6.84
CA ASP A 189 1.70 5.30 -7.09
C ASP A 189 2.60 6.31 -7.86
N PRO A 190 3.03 5.97 -9.10
CA PRO A 190 3.95 6.81 -9.85
C PRO A 190 3.42 8.22 -10.10
N CYS A 191 2.11 8.43 -10.28
CA CYS A 191 1.51 9.76 -10.29
C CYS A 191 0.23 9.80 -9.44
N GLN A 192 -0.25 10.98 -9.03
CA GLN A 192 -1.53 11.07 -8.34
C GLN A 192 -2.69 10.60 -9.22
N LYS A 193 -2.60 10.77 -10.54
CA LYS A 193 -3.64 10.34 -11.50
C LYS A 193 -3.40 8.98 -12.15
N ALA A 194 -2.20 8.41 -12.01
CA ALA A 194 -1.81 7.10 -12.55
C ALA A 194 -1.22 6.24 -11.45
N ARG A 195 -1.95 5.19 -11.10
CA ARG A 195 -1.65 4.33 -9.96
C ARG A 195 -1.84 2.87 -10.35
N SER A 196 -1.42 1.96 -9.48
CA SER A 196 -1.52 0.54 -9.77
C SER A 196 -1.79 -0.26 -8.52
N ALA A 197 -2.22 -1.50 -8.73
CA ALA A 197 -2.13 -2.57 -7.76
C ALA A 197 -1.41 -3.74 -8.41
N VAL A 198 -0.34 -4.20 -7.77
CA VAL A 198 0.48 -5.31 -8.24
C VAL A 198 0.44 -6.43 -7.21
N TYR A 199 0.19 -7.65 -7.67
CA TYR A 199 0.06 -8.81 -6.79
C TYR A 199 0.72 -10.06 -7.37
N ALA A 200 1.75 -10.52 -6.67
CA ALA A 200 2.38 -11.81 -6.86
C ALA A 200 1.54 -12.89 -6.16
N TRP A 201 0.79 -13.67 -6.93
CA TRP A 201 -0.15 -14.67 -6.44
C TRP A 201 0.56 -15.96 -6.04
N PRO A 202 0.65 -16.30 -4.74
CA PRO A 202 1.38 -17.48 -4.28
C PRO A 202 0.65 -18.79 -4.59
N GLN A 203 1.42 -19.84 -4.87
CA GLN A 203 0.89 -21.17 -5.13
C GLN A 203 -0.03 -21.66 -3.99
N GLY A 204 -1.24 -22.11 -4.35
CA GLY A 204 -2.19 -22.69 -3.41
C GLY A 204 -3.08 -21.66 -2.69
N VAL A 205 -2.93 -20.37 -2.99
CA VAL A 205 -3.89 -19.34 -2.58
C VAL A 205 -5.13 -19.42 -3.46
N GLU A 206 -6.29 -19.60 -2.84
CA GLU A 206 -7.58 -19.62 -3.52
C GLU A 206 -7.94 -18.25 -4.11
N GLU A 207 -8.67 -18.25 -5.22
CA GLU A 207 -9.07 -17.03 -5.95
C GLU A 207 -9.80 -16.01 -5.08
N THR A 208 -10.70 -16.43 -4.21
CA THR A 208 -11.38 -15.52 -3.27
C THR A 208 -10.39 -14.79 -2.35
N THR A 209 -9.34 -15.46 -1.89
CA THR A 209 -8.29 -14.83 -1.07
C THR A 209 -7.43 -13.90 -1.90
N ALA A 210 -7.08 -14.30 -3.13
CA ALA A 210 -6.37 -13.45 -4.07
C ALA A 210 -7.13 -12.15 -4.39
N LYS A 211 -8.45 -12.23 -4.62
CA LYS A 211 -9.32 -11.04 -4.78
C LYS A 211 -9.27 -10.15 -3.56
N GLN A 212 -9.30 -10.71 -2.34
CA GLN A 212 -9.22 -9.90 -1.12
C GLN A 212 -7.92 -9.10 -1.05
N VAL A 213 -6.78 -9.76 -1.34
CA VAL A 213 -5.47 -9.10 -1.36
C VAL A 213 -5.39 -8.07 -2.49
N PHE A 214 -5.78 -8.44 -3.71
CA PHE A 214 -5.80 -7.52 -4.83
C PHE A 214 -6.63 -6.26 -4.54
N PHE A 215 -7.84 -6.41 -4.01
CA PHE A 215 -8.69 -5.27 -3.70
C PHE A 215 -8.22 -4.46 -2.48
N HIS A 216 -7.51 -5.07 -1.52
CA HIS A 216 -6.82 -4.34 -0.46
C HIS A 216 -5.80 -3.38 -1.05
N GLU A 217 -4.89 -3.89 -1.89
CA GLU A 217 -3.87 -3.06 -2.52
C GLU A 217 -4.48 -2.06 -3.50
N ALA A 218 -5.48 -2.48 -4.27
CA ALA A 218 -6.19 -1.58 -5.17
C ALA A 218 -6.85 -0.42 -4.42
N TYR A 219 -7.37 -0.64 -3.21
CA TYR A 219 -7.92 0.45 -2.40
C TYR A 219 -6.87 1.49 -2.02
N HIS A 220 -5.65 1.08 -1.69
CA HIS A 220 -4.53 2.00 -1.50
C HIS A 220 -4.27 2.79 -2.79
N GLY A 221 -4.20 2.10 -3.92
CA GLY A 221 -4.07 2.73 -5.23
C GLY A 221 -5.25 3.63 -5.60
N PHE A 222 -6.46 3.40 -5.11
CA PHE A 222 -7.60 4.27 -5.40
C PHE A 222 -7.67 5.51 -4.50
N SER A 223 -7.11 5.44 -3.30
CA SER A 223 -7.20 6.48 -2.27
C SER A 223 -6.31 7.69 -2.56
N ASN A 224 -6.86 8.91 -2.53
CA ASN A 224 -6.18 10.09 -3.07
C ASN A 224 -5.08 10.71 -2.19
N TYR A 225 -5.30 10.71 -0.88
CA TYR A 225 -4.43 11.37 0.09
C TYR A 225 -3.98 10.39 1.17
N LEU A 226 -3.12 9.45 0.78
CA LEU A 226 -2.43 8.58 1.75
C LEU A 226 -1.23 9.34 2.36
N ILE A 227 -0.47 8.65 3.21
CA ILE A 227 0.61 9.27 4.00
C ILE A 227 1.57 10.06 3.13
N ASN A 228 2.04 9.48 2.02
CA ASN A 228 2.98 10.13 1.10
C ASN A 228 2.46 11.48 0.59
N GLN A 229 1.24 11.51 0.04
CA GLN A 229 0.65 12.73 -0.54
C GLN A 229 0.42 13.81 0.52
N CYS A 230 -0.04 13.43 1.70
CA CYS A 230 -0.22 14.36 2.81
C CYS A 230 1.10 14.86 3.40
N SER A 231 2.10 13.99 3.47
CA SER A 231 3.44 14.33 3.92
C SER A 231 4.06 15.40 3.03
N GLN A 232 3.94 15.23 1.71
CA GLN A 232 4.38 16.21 0.72
C GLN A 232 3.57 17.51 0.81
N ALA A 233 2.23 17.42 0.86
CA ALA A 233 1.35 18.59 0.93
C ALA A 233 1.57 19.45 2.20
N GLU A 234 1.91 18.81 3.32
CA GLU A 234 2.17 19.50 4.59
C GLU A 234 3.66 19.81 4.84
N GLY A 235 4.56 19.34 3.97
CA GLY A 235 6.01 19.52 4.12
C GLY A 235 6.58 18.88 5.38
N LYS A 236 6.05 17.71 5.77
CA LYS A 236 6.53 16.93 6.92
C LYS A 236 7.17 15.61 6.44
N PRO A 237 8.04 14.97 7.25
CA PRO A 237 8.50 13.60 6.98
C PRO A 237 7.38 12.57 7.14
N GLU A 238 7.36 11.51 6.31
CA GLU A 238 6.34 10.44 6.33
C GLU A 238 6.27 9.79 7.72
N GLU A 239 7.41 9.70 8.41
CA GLU A 239 7.54 9.08 9.72
C GLU A 239 6.69 9.76 10.80
N THR A 240 6.30 11.02 10.56
CA THR A 240 5.39 11.78 11.43
C THR A 240 3.99 11.15 11.48
N TYR A 241 3.63 10.42 10.43
CA TYR A 241 2.29 9.86 10.23
C TYR A 241 2.25 8.34 10.41
N GLU A 242 3.33 7.68 10.83
CA GLU A 242 3.35 6.22 11.04
C GLU A 242 2.18 5.72 11.90
N GLY A 243 1.82 6.51 12.92
CA GLY A 243 0.69 6.22 13.77
C GLY A 243 -0.64 6.10 13.03
N ILE A 244 -0.87 6.80 11.92
CA ILE A 244 -2.14 6.74 11.18
C ILE A 244 -2.27 5.52 10.27
N ARG A 245 -1.19 4.76 10.03
CA ARG A 245 -1.20 3.61 9.10
C ARG A 245 -2.33 2.62 9.39
N TRP A 246 -2.68 2.42 10.66
CA TRP A 246 -3.76 1.54 11.07
C TRP A 246 -5.10 1.83 10.37
N PHE A 247 -5.39 3.10 10.10
CA PHE A 247 -6.65 3.52 9.50
C PHE A 247 -6.67 3.24 7.99
N ALA A 248 -5.55 3.51 7.31
CA ALA A 248 -5.39 3.18 5.89
C ALA A 248 -5.47 1.66 5.68
N GLU A 249 -4.69 0.88 6.42
CA GLU A 249 -4.69 -0.59 6.31
C GLU A 249 -6.02 -1.22 6.74
N GLY A 250 -6.65 -0.71 7.81
CA GLY A 250 -7.94 -1.22 8.27
C GLY A 250 -9.08 -0.96 7.27
N THR A 251 -9.08 0.19 6.60
CA THR A 251 -10.07 0.50 5.56
C THR A 251 -9.80 -0.27 4.27
N ALA A 252 -8.53 -0.45 3.88
CA ALA A 252 -8.13 -1.28 2.76
C ALA A 252 -8.57 -2.75 2.95
N GLU A 253 -8.33 -3.33 4.12
CA GLU A 253 -8.70 -4.73 4.39
C GLU A 253 -10.24 -4.86 4.46
N TYR A 254 -10.95 -3.87 5.04
CA TYR A 254 -12.41 -3.83 5.00
C TYR A 254 -12.94 -3.81 3.56
N PHE A 255 -12.37 -2.95 2.71
CA PHE A 255 -12.75 -2.83 1.30
C PHE A 255 -12.43 -4.11 0.52
N GLY A 256 -11.25 -4.70 0.75
CA GLY A 256 -10.82 -5.96 0.13
C GLY A 256 -11.78 -7.10 0.41
N LYS A 257 -12.21 -7.28 1.67
CA LYS A 257 -13.23 -8.28 2.03
C LYS A 257 -14.58 -7.99 1.40
N TYR A 258 -15.00 -6.72 1.39
CA TYR A 258 -16.26 -6.29 0.76
C TYR A 258 -16.28 -6.57 -0.74
N MET A 259 -15.24 -6.17 -1.48
CA MET A 259 -15.17 -6.34 -2.92
C MET A 259 -15.05 -7.80 -3.33
N ALA A 260 -14.23 -8.60 -2.65
CA ALA A 260 -14.14 -10.03 -2.93
C ALA A 260 -15.49 -10.73 -2.71
N ALA A 261 -16.20 -10.42 -1.61
CA ALA A 261 -17.54 -10.95 -1.39
C ALA A 261 -18.52 -10.52 -2.49
N LYS A 262 -18.52 -9.24 -2.85
CA LYS A 262 -19.39 -8.68 -3.90
C LYS A 262 -19.16 -9.37 -5.25
N ILE A 263 -17.91 -9.54 -5.67
CA ILE A 263 -17.54 -10.20 -6.93
C ILE A 263 -17.94 -11.68 -6.90
N ASP A 264 -17.74 -12.35 -5.78
CA ASP A 264 -18.14 -13.76 -5.61
C ASP A 264 -19.66 -13.95 -5.41
N GLY A 265 -20.45 -12.87 -5.40
CA GLY A 265 -21.89 -12.93 -5.17
C GLY A 265 -22.30 -13.29 -3.73
N ARG A 266 -21.43 -13.00 -2.76
CA ARG A 266 -21.64 -13.19 -1.32
C ARG A 266 -21.94 -11.86 -0.62
N ASP A 267 -22.48 -11.95 0.60
CA ASP A 267 -22.79 -10.81 1.47
C ASP A 267 -22.37 -11.06 2.93
N ASP A 268 -21.31 -11.86 3.11
CA ASP A 268 -20.77 -12.29 4.40
C ASP A 268 -19.46 -11.58 4.77
N TYR A 269 -19.09 -10.50 4.07
CA TYR A 269 -17.80 -9.83 4.26
C TYR A 269 -17.57 -9.36 5.72
N LEU A 270 -18.60 -8.85 6.40
CA LEU A 270 -18.51 -8.51 7.83
C LEU A 270 -18.26 -9.75 8.69
N GLN A 271 -18.88 -10.89 8.36
CA GLN A 271 -18.64 -12.14 9.08
C GLN A 271 -17.20 -12.64 8.86
N THR A 272 -16.64 -12.47 7.67
CA THR A 272 -15.23 -12.76 7.39
C THR A 272 -14.30 -11.85 8.19
N ILE A 273 -14.54 -10.53 8.22
CA ILE A 273 -13.73 -9.57 8.98
C ILE A 273 -13.72 -9.94 10.48
N LEU A 274 -14.91 -10.09 11.07
CA LEU A 274 -15.03 -10.39 12.50
C LEU A 274 -14.53 -11.81 12.83
N GLY A 275 -14.75 -12.77 11.94
CA GLY A 275 -14.24 -14.12 12.08
C GLY A 275 -12.71 -14.17 12.11
N ASN A 276 -12.06 -13.48 11.16
CA ASN A 276 -10.59 -13.40 11.10
C ASN A 276 -10.01 -12.79 12.38
N ALA A 277 -10.52 -11.64 12.81
CA ALA A 277 -10.05 -10.99 14.04
C ALA A 277 -10.30 -11.85 15.29
N TYR A 278 -11.46 -12.51 15.38
CA TYR A 278 -11.80 -13.39 16.50
C TYR A 278 -10.87 -14.60 16.60
N GLU A 279 -10.66 -15.31 15.49
CA GLU A 279 -9.82 -16.52 15.50
C GLU A 279 -8.34 -16.18 15.70
N ASP A 280 -7.85 -15.08 15.11
CA ASP A 280 -6.47 -14.63 15.29
C ASP A 280 -6.19 -14.20 16.74
N TYR A 281 -7.08 -13.42 17.34
CA TYR A 281 -6.98 -13.03 18.76
C TYR A 281 -7.00 -14.23 19.71
N ARG A 282 -7.84 -15.23 19.42
CA ARG A 282 -7.86 -16.47 20.22
C ARG A 282 -6.62 -17.35 20.02
N GLY A 283 -6.01 -17.28 18.85
CA GLY A 283 -4.81 -18.05 18.50
C GLY A 283 -3.53 -17.50 19.12
N SER A 284 -3.37 -16.17 19.11
CA SER A 284 -2.20 -15.46 19.64
C SER A 284 -2.36 -15.02 21.10
N GLY A 285 -3.56 -14.57 21.48
CA GLY A 285 -3.79 -13.81 22.70
C GLY A 285 -3.19 -12.40 22.66
N GLU A 286 -2.65 -11.98 21.51
CA GLU A 286 -1.97 -10.70 21.33
C GLU A 286 -2.95 -9.64 20.87
N THR A 287 -2.81 -8.44 21.41
CA THR A 287 -3.60 -7.25 21.03
C THR A 287 -2.78 -6.30 20.16
N ASP A 288 -1.80 -6.81 19.40
CA ASP A 288 -0.99 -5.98 18.52
C ASP A 288 -1.85 -5.46 17.36
N PHE A 289 -2.35 -4.23 17.52
CA PHE A 289 -3.23 -3.57 16.56
C PHE A 289 -2.53 -3.16 15.26
N ARG A 290 -1.31 -3.63 15.00
CA ARG A 290 -0.64 -3.55 13.70
C ARG A 290 -1.14 -4.61 12.71
N ASN A 291 -1.86 -5.63 13.17
CA ASN A 291 -2.47 -6.65 12.31
C ASN A 291 -3.68 -6.08 11.53
N ALA A 292 -3.67 -6.19 10.20
CA ALA A 292 -4.75 -5.74 9.31
C ALA A 292 -6.12 -6.34 9.66
N TYR A 293 -6.19 -7.60 10.13
CA TYR A 293 -7.45 -8.20 10.57
C TYR A 293 -8.05 -7.47 11.77
N TYR A 294 -7.21 -7.07 12.73
CA TYR A 294 -7.63 -6.31 13.89
C TYR A 294 -8.05 -4.89 13.51
N GLN A 295 -7.32 -4.26 12.60
CA GLN A 295 -7.62 -2.92 12.12
C GLN A 295 -8.94 -2.88 11.34
N ALA A 296 -9.21 -3.86 10.48
CA ALA A 296 -10.49 -3.99 9.77
C ALA A 296 -11.66 -4.24 10.72
N ALA A 297 -11.47 -5.08 11.76
CA ALA A 297 -12.45 -5.22 12.83
C ALA A 297 -12.64 -3.90 13.60
N GLY A 298 -11.57 -3.13 13.82
CA GLY A 298 -11.65 -1.80 14.41
C GLY A 298 -12.48 -0.82 13.57
N VAL A 299 -12.27 -0.79 12.25
CA VAL A 299 -13.10 -0.02 11.31
C VAL A 299 -14.56 -0.47 11.36
N ALA A 300 -14.82 -1.78 11.39
CA ALA A 300 -16.18 -2.31 11.54
C ALA A 300 -16.84 -1.88 12.86
N LEU A 301 -16.09 -1.88 13.97
CA LEU A 301 -16.59 -1.43 15.27
C LEU A 301 -16.93 0.06 15.25
N MET A 302 -16.09 0.91 14.65
CA MET A 302 -16.39 2.33 14.49
C MET A 302 -17.65 2.58 13.66
N ILE A 303 -17.89 1.77 12.63
CA ILE A 303 -19.12 1.82 11.84
C ILE A 303 -20.33 1.48 12.71
N GLU A 304 -20.27 0.39 13.52
CA GLU A 304 -21.38 0.02 14.42
C GLU A 304 -21.65 1.08 15.50
N ARG A 305 -20.60 1.76 15.96
CA ARG A 305 -20.66 2.88 16.91
C ARG A 305 -21.14 4.18 16.28
N GLY A 306 -21.20 4.25 14.95
CA GLY A 306 -21.59 5.45 14.20
C GLY A 306 -20.52 6.54 14.14
N SER A 307 -19.26 6.24 14.50
CA SER A 307 -18.12 7.15 14.34
C SER A 307 -17.51 7.11 12.94
N LEU A 308 -17.82 6.07 12.16
CA LEU A 308 -17.57 5.99 10.71
C LEU A 308 -18.86 5.68 9.94
N GLU A 309 -18.88 6.10 8.68
CA GLU A 309 -19.91 5.74 7.71
C GLU A 309 -19.39 4.66 6.77
N ALA A 310 -20.08 3.51 6.70
CA ALA A 310 -19.65 2.39 5.85
C ALA A 310 -19.55 2.77 4.37
N SER A 311 -20.41 3.67 3.88
CA SER A 311 -20.35 4.19 2.51
C SER A 311 -19.05 4.95 2.25
N LYS A 312 -18.62 5.80 3.19
CA LYS A 312 -17.39 6.58 3.06
C LYS A 312 -16.12 5.75 3.15
N VAL A 313 -16.17 4.62 3.88
CA VAL A 313 -15.09 3.62 3.87
C VAL A 313 -15.06 2.91 2.52
N LYS A 314 -16.20 2.60 1.92
CA LYS A 314 -16.26 1.90 0.63
C LYS A 314 -15.88 2.80 -0.56
N ASP A 315 -16.26 4.07 -0.53
CA ASP A 315 -15.99 4.99 -1.65
C ASP A 315 -14.67 5.77 -1.54
N GLY A 316 -13.91 5.56 -0.45
CA GLY A 316 -12.63 6.21 -0.19
C GLY A 316 -12.72 7.67 0.21
N SER A 317 -13.91 8.22 0.48
CA SER A 317 -14.09 9.64 0.79
C SER A 317 -13.36 10.14 2.04
N TYR A 318 -12.92 9.24 2.93
CA TYR A 318 -12.04 9.61 4.04
C TYR A 318 -10.64 10.03 3.61
N PHE A 319 -10.22 9.68 2.39
CA PHE A 319 -8.91 9.97 1.81
C PHE A 319 -8.96 11.04 0.71
N HIS A 320 -9.97 11.92 0.72
CA HIS A 320 -10.05 13.07 -0.20
C HIS A 320 -9.24 14.28 0.26
N ASP A 321 -8.81 14.29 1.52
CA ASP A 321 -7.92 15.28 2.11
C ASP A 321 -7.12 14.64 3.25
N CYS A 322 -6.29 15.41 3.93
CA CYS A 322 -5.43 14.94 5.02
C CYS A 322 -6.07 15.02 6.41
N VAL A 323 -7.35 15.44 6.53
CA VAL A 323 -8.02 15.66 7.83
C VAL A 323 -8.15 14.36 8.64
N TYR A 324 -8.24 13.22 7.96
CA TYR A 324 -8.31 11.91 8.61
C TYR A 324 -7.07 11.65 9.48
N MET A 325 -5.90 12.23 9.15
CA MET A 325 -4.66 12.03 9.89
C MET A 325 -4.75 12.49 11.33
N GLU A 326 -5.35 13.66 11.56
CA GLU A 326 -5.57 14.17 12.91
C GLU A 326 -6.78 13.48 13.55
N THR A 327 -7.84 13.25 12.78
CA THR A 327 -9.13 12.73 13.27
C THR A 327 -9.02 11.31 13.81
N TYR A 328 -8.24 10.46 13.14
CA TYR A 328 -8.08 9.04 13.47
C TYR A 328 -6.68 8.70 14.00
N HIS A 329 -5.91 9.71 14.40
CA HIS A 329 -4.62 9.51 15.06
C HIS A 329 -4.78 8.60 16.30
N PRO A 330 -3.83 7.69 16.60
CA PRO A 330 -3.92 6.80 17.77
C PRO A 330 -4.05 7.50 19.13
N ASP A 331 -3.73 8.79 19.21
CA ASP A 331 -3.90 9.58 20.44
C ASP A 331 -5.32 10.13 20.63
N GLN A 332 -6.19 9.99 19.63
CA GLN A 332 -7.58 10.44 19.72
C GLN A 332 -8.43 9.46 20.55
N PRO A 333 -9.45 9.94 21.27
CA PRO A 333 -10.25 9.09 22.16
C PRO A 333 -10.91 7.89 21.49
N GLU A 334 -11.45 8.07 20.27
CA GLU A 334 -12.14 6.98 19.57
C GLU A 334 -11.16 5.91 19.08
N PRO A 335 -10.06 6.20 18.34
CA PRO A 335 -9.02 5.22 18.03
C PRO A 335 -8.47 4.47 19.26
N GLN A 336 -8.25 5.15 20.39
CA GLN A 336 -7.84 4.50 21.65
C GLN A 336 -8.90 3.53 22.17
N TYR A 337 -10.18 3.90 22.10
CA TYR A 337 -11.27 3.01 22.46
C TYR A 337 -11.27 1.77 21.56
N ILE A 338 -11.14 1.96 20.25
CA ILE A 338 -11.16 0.87 19.26
C ILE A 338 -10.00 -0.10 19.46
N ALA A 339 -8.77 0.40 19.62
CA ALA A 339 -7.59 -0.44 19.87
C ALA A 339 -7.74 -1.30 21.14
N ASN A 340 -8.50 -0.83 22.13
CA ASN A 340 -8.76 -1.57 23.37
C ASN A 340 -9.98 -2.50 23.31
N ASN A 341 -10.82 -2.41 22.27
CA ASN A 341 -12.12 -3.09 22.23
C ASN A 341 -12.41 -3.88 20.93
N PHE A 342 -11.57 -3.81 19.89
CA PHE A 342 -11.79 -4.50 18.61
C PHE A 342 -11.95 -6.03 18.75
N TYR A 343 -11.38 -6.63 19.79
CA TYR A 343 -11.40 -8.09 20.01
C TYR A 343 -12.59 -8.54 20.87
N HIS A 344 -13.44 -7.63 21.33
CA HIS A 344 -14.69 -7.96 22.04
C HIS A 344 -15.76 -8.44 21.06
N ILE A 345 -15.45 -9.53 20.37
CA ILE A 345 -16.28 -10.23 19.41
C ILE A 345 -16.75 -11.54 20.06
N GLU A 346 -18.02 -11.85 19.91
CA GLU A 346 -18.60 -13.13 20.30
C GLU A 346 -19.14 -13.91 19.10
N LYS A 347 -19.12 -15.24 19.23
CA LYS A 347 -19.68 -16.17 18.25
C LYS A 347 -20.93 -16.81 18.82
N VAL A 348 -22.10 -16.34 18.40
CA VAL A 348 -23.41 -16.82 18.86
C VAL A 348 -24.16 -17.44 17.69
N GLY A 349 -24.50 -18.73 17.80
CA GLY A 349 -25.22 -19.43 16.73
C GLY A 349 -24.46 -19.51 15.39
N GLY A 350 -23.13 -19.42 15.42
CA GLY A 350 -22.28 -19.40 14.22
C GLY A 350 -22.06 -18.02 13.60
N VAL A 351 -22.69 -16.98 14.15
CA VAL A 351 -22.56 -15.59 13.70
C VAL A 351 -21.58 -14.85 14.62
N TYR A 352 -20.66 -14.11 14.03
CA TYR A 352 -19.74 -13.21 14.72
C TYR A 352 -20.38 -11.82 14.86
N ARG A 353 -20.25 -11.22 16.04
CA ARG A 353 -20.73 -9.86 16.34
C ARG A 353 -19.94 -9.25 17.49
N PHE A 354 -19.88 -7.93 17.57
CA PHE A 354 -19.36 -7.25 18.76
C PHE A 354 -20.30 -7.46 19.96
N THR A 355 -19.75 -7.37 21.16
CA THR A 355 -20.57 -7.31 22.38
C THR A 355 -21.30 -5.97 22.45
N ASP A 356 -22.48 -5.96 23.09
CA ASP A 356 -23.24 -4.72 23.31
C ASP A 356 -22.42 -3.66 24.07
N GLU A 357 -21.52 -4.09 24.95
CA GLU A 357 -20.61 -3.20 25.71
C GLU A 357 -19.61 -2.49 24.79
N ALA A 358 -18.97 -3.22 23.87
CA ALA A 358 -18.03 -2.64 22.92
C ALA A 358 -18.70 -1.64 21.96
N VAL A 359 -19.96 -1.90 21.60
CA VAL A 359 -20.72 -0.99 20.74
C VAL A 359 -21.22 0.24 21.52
N ALA A 360 -21.64 0.07 22.78
CA ALA A 360 -22.23 1.16 23.56
C ALA A 360 -21.22 2.21 24.07
N GLY A 361 -19.96 1.82 24.33
CA GLY A 361 -18.96 2.73 24.92
C GLY A 361 -18.88 2.60 26.44
#